data_AF-A0A1F3KIP8-F1
#
_entry.id   AF-A0A1F3KIP8-F1
#
_cell.length_a   1.000
_cell.length_b   1.000
_cell.length_c   1.000
_cell.angle_alpha   90.00
_cell.angle_beta   90.00
_cell.angle_gamma   90.00
#
_symmetry.space_group_name_H-M   'P 1'
#
loop_
_entity.id
_entity.type
_entity.pdbx_description
1 polymer ?
#
loop_
_entity_poly.entity_id
_entity_poly.type
_entity_poly.pdbx_seq_one_letter_code
_entity_poly.pdbx_strand_id
1 'polypeptide(L)'
;MTITRNLQLAFRFVLNVSRFNAVWLHHIQPLTLVIPSDHPLRRRLIRRMRQHTRVIAAFFGPAIFDLFDEPMSNDQRRLLGIIGSCIPAFDMCFDDNLIGIGRLKSLVQQPFDFKPESGTEQLAAVLYSSLVQGVCQPNLLRSLTDTMFETEEKSRLQLSDETDFDTIRNITCKKGGTGGLFFTVTLPRQLSVAEQQAFYLLGSWVQLVDDLFDLRDDVLNGIRTPVTDCRDITTLSLLLARWQEKAFDAVGSLALPTPNKQRFLAGFILYGKMAHRYLLQVGQQIGKEPLRNFAKVSIAEAEPSGAWKTLFD
;
A
#
# COMPACT_ATOMS: atom_id res chain seq x y z
N MET A 1 12.86 -1.52 29.72
CA MET A 1 13.41 -1.24 28.37
C MET A 1 12.35 -1.19 27.25
N THR A 2 11.30 -2.01 27.27
CA THR A 2 10.30 -2.09 26.17
C THR A 2 9.45 -0.81 25.98
N ILE A 3 9.04 -0.16 27.07
CA ILE A 3 8.20 1.06 27.01
C ILE A 3 8.95 2.21 26.32
N THR A 4 10.21 2.45 26.68
CA THR A 4 11.05 3.51 26.08
C THR A 4 11.20 3.32 24.57
N ARG A 5 11.38 2.08 24.10
CA ARG A 5 11.53 1.76 22.67
C ARG A 5 10.24 2.02 21.88
N ASN A 6 9.07 1.68 22.43
CA ASN A 6 7.79 1.95 21.79
C ASN A 6 7.49 3.45 21.69
N LEU A 7 7.80 4.22 22.74
CA LEU A 7 7.66 5.68 22.73
C LEU A 7 8.57 6.34 21.68
N GLN A 8 9.80 5.85 21.53
CA GLN A 8 10.72 6.33 20.49
C GLN A 8 10.19 6.03 19.08
N LEU A 9 9.64 4.83 18.85
CA LEU A 9 9.04 4.46 17.57
C LEU A 9 7.83 5.36 17.25
N ALA A 10 6.93 5.56 18.22
CA ALA A 10 5.76 6.42 18.07
C ALA A 10 6.16 7.87 17.78
N PHE A 11 7.11 8.41 18.54
CA PHE A 11 7.62 9.77 18.31
C PHE A 11 8.23 9.94 16.92
N ARG A 12 9.06 8.98 16.48
CA ARG A 12 9.63 8.98 15.11
C ARG A 12 8.54 8.92 14.05
N PHE A 13 7.53 8.08 14.24
CA PHE A 13 6.41 7.99 13.31
C PHE A 13 5.64 9.31 13.22
N VAL A 14 5.27 9.92 14.35
CA VAL A 14 4.60 11.23 14.40
C VAL A 14 5.43 12.31 13.69
N LEU A 15 6.74 12.33 13.91
CA LEU A 15 7.65 13.25 13.22
C LEU A 15 7.65 13.02 11.70
N ASN A 16 7.68 11.76 11.26
CA ASN A 16 7.61 11.42 9.83
C ASN A 16 6.25 11.83 9.23
N VAL A 17 5.13 11.55 9.91
CA VAL A 17 3.79 11.99 9.49
C VAL A 17 3.74 13.51 9.32
N SER A 18 4.33 14.27 10.25
CA SER A 18 4.43 15.73 10.14
C SER A 18 5.22 16.17 8.89
N ARG A 19 6.38 15.55 8.65
CA ARG A 19 7.21 15.83 7.47
C ARG A 19 6.51 15.47 6.15
N PHE A 20 5.81 14.34 6.09
CA PHE A 20 5.05 13.95 4.90
C PHE A 20 3.75 14.75 4.74
N ASN A 21 3.20 15.30 5.83
CA ASN A 21 2.12 16.29 5.74
C ASN A 21 2.61 17.57 5.05
N ALA A 22 3.84 18.02 5.33
CA ALA A 22 4.43 19.13 4.58
C ALA A 22 4.60 18.78 3.09
N VAL A 23 5.04 17.55 2.76
CA VAL A 23 5.10 17.10 1.35
C VAL A 23 3.73 17.15 0.68
N TRP A 24 2.68 16.65 1.35
CA TRP A 24 1.31 16.73 0.85
C TRP A 24 0.90 18.16 0.57
N LEU A 25 1.02 19.06 1.55
CA LEU A 25 0.55 20.44 1.46
C LEU A 25 1.29 21.24 0.37
N HIS A 26 2.61 21.08 0.26
CA HIS A 26 3.43 21.93 -0.60
C HIS A 26 3.68 21.35 -1.99
N HIS A 27 3.61 20.03 -2.17
CA HIS A 27 4.00 19.41 -3.44
C HIS A 27 2.87 18.63 -4.13
N ILE A 28 1.88 18.11 -3.39
CA ILE A 28 0.88 17.21 -3.98
C ILE A 28 -0.49 17.87 -4.05
N GLN A 29 -0.97 18.45 -2.95
CA GLN A 29 -2.28 19.10 -2.91
C GLN A 29 -2.46 20.17 -4.00
N PRO A 30 -1.47 21.04 -4.31
CA PRO A 30 -1.61 22.00 -5.40
C PRO A 30 -1.86 21.34 -6.75
N LEU A 31 -1.27 20.16 -7.00
CA LEU A 31 -1.46 19.41 -8.24
C LEU A 31 -2.89 18.90 -8.37
N THR A 32 -3.59 18.62 -7.27
CA THR A 32 -4.97 18.12 -7.30
C THR A 32 -6.00 19.18 -7.72
N LEU A 33 -5.59 20.46 -7.81
CA LEU A 33 -6.48 21.56 -8.22
C LEU A 33 -6.87 21.48 -9.70
N VAL A 34 -6.13 20.74 -10.51
CA VAL A 34 -6.48 20.50 -11.93
C VAL A 34 -7.73 19.63 -12.09
N ILE A 35 -8.15 18.91 -11.04
CA ILE A 35 -9.37 18.11 -11.06
C ILE A 35 -10.58 19.03 -10.78
N PRO A 36 -11.57 19.10 -11.70
CA PRO A 36 -12.77 19.92 -11.53
C PRO A 36 -13.48 19.69 -10.19
N SER A 37 -13.96 20.75 -9.56
CA SER A 37 -14.56 20.69 -8.22
C SER A 37 -15.81 19.83 -8.14
N ASP A 38 -16.52 19.68 -9.25
CA ASP A 38 -17.73 18.89 -9.47
C ASP A 38 -17.45 17.44 -9.90
N HIS A 39 -16.19 17.06 -10.13
CA HIS A 39 -15.85 15.69 -10.50
C HIS A 39 -16.26 14.71 -9.38
N PRO A 40 -17.08 13.68 -9.66
CA PRO A 40 -17.75 12.86 -8.65
C PRO A 40 -16.79 12.15 -7.69
N LEU A 41 -15.64 11.71 -8.22
CA LEU A 41 -14.64 10.96 -7.45
C LEU A 41 -13.56 11.84 -6.82
N ARG A 42 -13.58 13.17 -7.01
CA ARG A 42 -12.50 14.07 -6.57
C ARG A 42 -12.23 13.97 -5.08
N ARG A 43 -13.29 13.98 -4.26
CA ARG A 43 -13.16 13.92 -2.80
C ARG A 43 -12.54 12.61 -2.36
N ARG A 44 -13.00 11.48 -2.93
CA ARG A 44 -12.47 10.14 -2.63
C ARG A 44 -10.99 10.03 -3.03
N LEU A 45 -10.65 10.46 -4.24
CA LEU A 45 -9.28 10.45 -4.75
C LEU A 45 -8.33 11.28 -3.87
N ILE A 46 -8.66 12.54 -3.61
CA ILE A 46 -7.84 13.43 -2.77
C ILE A 46 -7.69 12.86 -1.35
N ARG A 47 -8.76 12.28 -0.78
CA ARG A 47 -8.73 11.62 0.53
C ARG A 47 -7.74 10.44 0.54
N ARG A 48 -7.82 9.52 -0.43
CA ARG A 48 -6.93 8.35 -0.51
C ARG A 48 -5.48 8.75 -0.74
N MET A 49 -5.21 9.68 -1.66
CA MET A 49 -3.86 10.21 -1.92
C MET A 49 -3.26 10.85 -0.67
N ARG A 50 -4.05 11.66 0.06
CA ARG A 50 -3.62 12.30 1.31
C ARG A 50 -3.26 11.28 2.37
N GLN A 51 -4.09 10.25 2.55
CA GLN A 51 -3.86 9.19 3.52
C GLN A 51 -2.58 8.42 3.21
N HIS A 52 -2.41 7.97 1.96
CA HIS A 52 -1.24 7.19 1.56
C HIS A 52 0.06 8.02 1.64
N THR A 53 0.01 9.29 1.26
CA THR A 53 1.17 10.19 1.42
C THR A 53 1.55 10.36 2.88
N ARG A 54 0.58 10.65 3.74
CA ARG A 54 0.84 11.07 5.13
C ARG A 54 1.10 9.92 6.09
N VAL A 55 0.55 8.75 5.81
CA VAL A 55 0.58 7.59 6.71
C VAL A 55 1.44 6.50 6.11
N ILE A 56 1.07 5.99 4.94
CA ILE A 56 1.74 4.83 4.32
C ILE A 56 3.18 5.19 3.91
N ALA A 57 3.39 6.27 3.16
CA ALA A 57 4.73 6.68 2.76
C ALA A 57 5.58 7.17 3.95
N ALA A 58 4.96 7.78 4.96
CA ALA A 58 5.62 8.19 6.21
C ALA A 58 6.05 7.02 7.09
N PHE A 59 5.41 5.86 6.90
CA PHE A 59 5.76 4.61 7.55
C PHE A 59 6.82 3.84 6.74
N PHE A 60 6.49 3.44 5.51
CA PHE A 60 7.34 2.59 4.67
C PHE A 60 8.65 3.26 4.28
N GLY A 61 8.58 4.48 3.77
CA GLY A 61 9.73 5.19 3.23
C GLY A 61 10.88 5.30 4.23
N PRO A 62 10.69 6.02 5.36
CA PRO A 62 11.71 6.15 6.39
C PRO A 62 12.19 4.81 6.95
N ALA A 63 11.31 3.80 7.08
CA ALA A 63 11.70 2.49 7.57
C ALA A 63 12.71 1.81 6.63
N ILE A 64 12.52 1.90 5.31
CA ILE A 64 13.45 1.34 4.31
C ILE A 64 14.83 2.00 4.43
N PHE A 65 14.88 3.32 4.58
CA PHE A 65 16.14 4.05 4.78
C PHE A 65 16.82 3.65 6.10
N ASP A 66 16.05 3.53 7.19
CA ASP A 66 16.55 3.06 8.50
C ASP A 66 17.09 1.62 8.47
N LEU A 67 16.56 0.76 7.59
CA LEU A 67 17.04 -0.62 7.40
C LEU A 67 18.46 -0.65 6.83
N PHE A 68 18.76 0.26 5.91
CA PHE A 68 20.07 0.37 5.26
C PHE A 68 21.03 1.34 5.95
N ASP A 69 20.60 1.98 7.05
CA ASP A 69 21.35 3.03 7.74
C ASP A 69 21.70 4.21 6.82
N GLU A 70 20.80 4.51 5.88
CA GLU A 70 20.97 5.59 4.92
C GLU A 70 20.16 6.82 5.32
N PRO A 71 20.72 8.04 5.23
CA PRO A 71 19.96 9.26 5.48
C PRO A 71 18.98 9.53 4.33
N MET A 72 17.72 9.83 4.67
CA MET A 72 16.72 10.22 3.68
C MET A 72 16.73 11.73 3.43
N SER A 73 17.03 12.14 2.20
CA SER A 73 17.02 13.53 1.76
C SER A 73 15.59 14.10 1.66
N ASN A 74 15.47 15.43 1.52
CA ASN A 74 14.18 16.07 1.28
C ASN A 74 13.58 15.67 -0.08
N ASP A 75 14.41 15.48 -1.10
CA ASP A 75 13.97 15.04 -2.42
C ASP A 75 13.47 13.61 -2.41
N GLN A 76 14.17 12.69 -1.73
CA GLN A 76 13.71 11.31 -1.54
C GLN A 76 12.38 11.27 -0.79
N ARG A 77 12.24 12.10 0.26
CA ARG A 77 10.97 12.23 0.99
C ARG A 77 9.83 12.74 0.10
N ARG A 78 10.10 13.73 -0.74
CA ARG A 78 9.15 14.25 -1.72
C ARG A 78 8.72 13.14 -2.69
N LEU A 79 9.67 12.40 -3.25
CA LEU A 79 9.40 11.30 -4.19
C LEU A 79 8.60 10.18 -3.54
N LEU A 80 8.93 9.78 -2.31
CA LEU A 80 8.15 8.82 -1.54
C LEU A 80 6.71 9.30 -1.32
N GLY A 81 6.52 10.60 -1.09
CA GLY A 81 5.19 11.19 -1.01
C GLY A 81 4.43 11.10 -2.34
N ILE A 82 5.09 11.37 -3.46
CA ILE A 82 4.52 11.19 -4.80
C ILE A 82 4.16 9.73 -5.06
N ILE A 83 5.03 8.77 -4.71
CA ILE A 83 4.75 7.33 -4.80
C ILE A 83 3.49 6.99 -3.97
N GLY A 84 3.44 7.44 -2.73
CA GLY A 84 2.27 7.27 -1.86
C GLY A 84 0.99 7.85 -2.48
N SER A 85 1.07 8.95 -3.22
CA SER A 85 -0.08 9.49 -3.95
C SER A 85 -0.42 8.75 -5.23
N CYS A 86 0.58 8.21 -5.94
CA CYS A 86 0.37 7.47 -7.18
C CYS A 86 -0.39 6.19 -6.93
N ILE A 87 -0.02 5.41 -5.91
CA ILE A 87 -0.65 4.10 -5.64
C ILE A 87 -2.19 4.18 -5.66
N PRO A 88 -2.86 4.97 -4.80
CA PRO A 88 -4.32 5.04 -4.83
C PRO A 88 -4.89 5.78 -6.06
N ALA A 89 -4.13 6.65 -6.71
CA ALA A 89 -4.60 7.34 -7.92
C ALA A 89 -4.65 6.41 -9.12
N PHE A 90 -3.62 5.57 -9.29
CA PHE A 90 -3.57 4.55 -10.32
C PHE A 90 -4.56 3.41 -10.02
N ASP A 91 -4.68 2.97 -8.76
CA ASP A 91 -5.69 2.00 -8.32
C ASP A 91 -7.11 2.40 -8.75
N MET A 92 -7.51 3.64 -8.47
CA MET A 92 -8.81 4.18 -8.90
C MET A 92 -8.97 4.31 -10.43
N CYS A 93 -7.87 4.28 -11.21
CA CYS A 93 -7.99 4.18 -12.67
C CYS A 93 -8.48 2.80 -13.13
N PHE A 94 -8.18 1.75 -12.39
CA PHE A 94 -8.67 0.39 -12.68
C PHE A 94 -10.06 0.15 -12.09
N ASP A 95 -10.26 0.55 -10.83
CA ASP A 95 -11.52 0.30 -10.12
C ASP A 95 -12.68 1.17 -10.63
N ASP A 96 -12.41 2.47 -10.79
CA ASP A 96 -13.45 3.46 -11.11
C ASP A 96 -13.37 3.95 -12.57
N ASN A 97 -12.51 3.34 -13.39
CA ASN A 97 -12.23 3.73 -14.78
C ASN A 97 -11.94 5.24 -14.94
N LEU A 98 -11.22 5.83 -13.98
CA LEU A 98 -10.86 7.27 -14.00
C LEU A 98 -10.10 7.68 -15.27
N ILE A 99 -9.25 6.78 -15.77
CA ILE A 99 -8.47 6.93 -17.00
C ILE A 99 -8.56 5.59 -17.72
N GLY A 100 -8.91 5.61 -19.01
CA GLY A 100 -8.94 4.38 -19.80
C GLY A 100 -7.56 3.70 -19.84
N ILE A 101 -7.51 2.37 -19.68
CA ILE A 101 -6.26 1.60 -19.58
C ILE A 101 -5.31 1.88 -20.76
N GLY A 102 -5.84 2.02 -21.98
CA GLY A 102 -5.03 2.37 -23.16
C GLY A 102 -4.32 3.72 -23.00
N ARG A 103 -5.01 4.74 -22.47
CA ARG A 103 -4.42 6.04 -22.18
C ARG A 103 -3.41 5.97 -21.03
N LEU A 104 -3.68 5.17 -20.01
CA LEU A 104 -2.76 4.98 -18.89
C LEU A 104 -1.46 4.29 -19.34
N LYS A 105 -1.53 3.32 -20.26
CA LYS A 105 -0.35 2.71 -20.90
C LYS A 105 0.43 3.73 -21.72
N SER A 106 -0.24 4.56 -22.52
CA SER A 106 0.42 5.64 -23.28
C SER A 106 1.15 6.63 -22.37
N LEU A 107 0.53 7.00 -21.24
CA LEU A 107 1.16 7.86 -20.22
C LEU A 107 2.44 7.23 -19.67
N VAL A 108 2.43 5.94 -19.35
CA VAL A 108 3.59 5.27 -18.76
C VAL A 108 4.72 5.07 -19.77
N GLN A 109 4.38 4.80 -21.02
CA GLN A 109 5.35 4.65 -22.11
C GLN A 109 6.01 6.00 -22.48
N GLN A 110 5.22 7.06 -22.61
CA GLN A 110 5.67 8.39 -23.07
C GLN A 110 5.26 9.50 -22.09
N PRO A 111 5.77 9.50 -20.85
CA PRO A 111 5.26 10.38 -19.79
C PRO A 111 5.49 11.87 -20.02
N PHE A 112 6.47 12.24 -20.85
CA PHE A 112 6.79 13.64 -21.14
C PHE A 112 6.07 14.18 -22.38
N ASP A 113 5.64 13.29 -23.28
CA ASP A 113 4.94 13.65 -24.53
C ASP A 113 3.42 13.40 -24.44
N PHE A 114 2.97 12.78 -23.35
CA PHE A 114 1.57 12.48 -23.11
C PHE A 114 0.73 13.75 -23.03
N LYS A 115 -0.33 13.81 -23.86
CA LYS A 115 -1.28 14.92 -23.89
C LYS A 115 -2.50 14.56 -23.03
N PRO A 116 -2.65 15.15 -21.84
CA PRO A 116 -3.82 14.92 -21.00
C PRO A 116 -5.07 15.55 -21.63
N GLU A 117 -6.19 14.84 -21.58
CA GLU A 117 -7.51 15.29 -22.05
C GLU A 117 -8.44 15.62 -20.88
N SER A 118 -8.08 15.20 -19.66
CA SER A 118 -8.81 15.51 -18.43
C SER A 118 -7.87 15.95 -17.30
N GLY A 119 -8.45 16.57 -16.26
CA GLY A 119 -7.72 16.93 -15.04
C GLY A 119 -7.09 15.71 -14.34
N THR A 120 -7.79 14.57 -14.33
CA THR A 120 -7.26 13.34 -13.72
C THR A 120 -6.03 12.82 -14.46
N GLU A 121 -6.05 12.89 -15.79
CA GLU A 121 -4.90 12.52 -16.62
C GLU A 121 -3.75 13.51 -16.50
N GLN A 122 -4.05 14.81 -16.37
CA GLN A 122 -3.03 15.83 -16.09
C GLN A 122 -2.36 15.56 -14.75
N LEU A 123 -3.12 15.23 -13.71
CA LEU A 123 -2.57 14.86 -12.41
C LEU A 123 -1.69 13.61 -12.51
N ALA A 124 -2.19 12.54 -13.15
CA ALA A 124 -1.43 11.30 -13.34
C ALA A 124 -0.11 11.55 -14.10
N ALA A 125 -0.16 12.35 -15.18
CA ALA A 125 1.00 12.66 -16.00
C ALA A 125 2.06 13.43 -15.21
N VAL A 126 1.66 14.46 -14.45
CA VAL A 126 2.58 15.25 -13.62
C VAL A 126 3.20 14.39 -12.51
N LEU A 127 2.41 13.56 -11.83
CA LEU A 127 2.92 12.69 -10.77
C LEU A 127 3.92 11.66 -11.32
N TYR A 128 3.55 10.94 -12.38
CA TYR A 128 4.40 9.87 -12.93
C TYR A 128 5.67 10.42 -13.60
N SER A 129 5.57 11.51 -14.38
CA SER A 129 6.74 12.17 -14.96
C SER A 129 7.71 12.69 -13.88
N SER A 130 7.19 13.23 -12.77
CA SER A 130 7.99 13.64 -11.62
C SER A 130 8.74 12.47 -10.99
N LEU A 131 8.14 11.27 -10.93
CA LEU A 131 8.82 10.07 -10.48
C LEU A 131 9.92 9.67 -11.45
N VAL A 132 9.61 9.55 -12.74
CA VAL A 132 10.59 9.13 -13.77
C VAL A 132 11.82 10.04 -13.78
N GLN A 133 11.66 11.35 -13.56
CA GLN A 133 12.78 12.29 -13.49
C GLN A 133 13.58 12.22 -12.19
N GLY A 134 12.92 11.92 -11.05
CA GLY A 134 13.53 12.08 -9.74
C GLY A 134 14.06 10.80 -9.10
N VAL A 135 13.54 9.63 -9.45
CA VAL A 135 13.95 8.37 -8.81
C VAL A 135 15.37 7.97 -9.23
N CYS A 136 16.08 7.31 -8.32
CA CYS A 136 17.44 6.81 -8.59
C CYS A 136 17.44 5.64 -9.58
N GLN A 137 16.30 4.94 -9.72
CA GLN A 137 16.18 3.71 -10.50
C GLN A 137 14.98 3.75 -11.46
N PRO A 138 15.03 4.59 -12.52
CA PRO A 138 13.89 4.80 -13.42
C PRO A 138 13.50 3.54 -14.21
N ASN A 139 14.46 2.66 -14.53
CA ASN A 139 14.15 1.38 -15.21
C ASN A 139 13.40 0.41 -14.28
N LEU A 140 13.76 0.37 -12.99
CA LEU A 140 13.02 -0.41 -12.00
C LEU A 140 11.60 0.14 -11.84
N LEU A 141 11.45 1.46 -11.75
CA LEU A 141 10.13 2.11 -11.70
C LEU A 141 9.25 1.67 -12.88
N ARG A 142 9.76 1.73 -14.12
CA ARG A 142 9.02 1.30 -15.32
C ARG A 142 8.63 -0.18 -15.26
N SER A 143 9.59 -1.05 -14.93
CA SER A 143 9.34 -2.49 -14.82
C SER A 143 8.28 -2.83 -13.75
N LEU A 144 8.32 -2.16 -12.60
CA LEU A 144 7.31 -2.32 -11.55
C LEU A 144 5.94 -1.79 -12.00
N THR A 145 5.92 -0.71 -12.76
CA THR A 145 4.68 -0.14 -13.32
C THR A 145 4.04 -1.08 -14.33
N ASP A 146 4.82 -1.67 -15.25
CA ASP A 146 4.35 -2.70 -16.19
C ASP A 146 3.82 -3.93 -15.44
N THR A 147 4.57 -4.38 -14.43
CA THR A 147 4.17 -5.51 -13.57
C THR A 147 2.85 -5.23 -12.86
N MET A 148 2.64 -4.00 -12.38
CA MET A 148 1.40 -3.60 -11.73
C MET A 148 0.23 -3.58 -12.72
N PHE A 149 0.41 -3.02 -13.93
CA PHE A 149 -0.63 -3.07 -14.98
C PHE A 149 -1.10 -4.48 -15.28
N GLU A 150 -0.16 -5.40 -15.50
CA GLU A 150 -0.50 -6.80 -15.77
C GLU A 150 -1.25 -7.44 -14.59
N THR A 151 -0.89 -7.04 -13.37
CA THR A 151 -1.51 -7.59 -12.15
C THR A 151 -2.92 -7.05 -11.98
N GLU A 152 -3.13 -5.77 -12.25
CA GLU A 152 -4.47 -5.16 -12.23
C GLU A 152 -5.36 -5.65 -13.37
N GLU A 153 -4.82 -5.94 -14.56
CA GLU A 153 -5.62 -6.60 -15.59
C GLU A 153 -6.06 -8.01 -15.16
N LYS A 154 -5.18 -8.74 -14.47
CA LYS A 154 -5.48 -10.08 -13.92
C LYS A 154 -6.39 -10.05 -12.70
N SER A 155 -6.45 -8.94 -11.96
CA SER A 155 -7.29 -8.82 -10.76
C SER A 155 -8.78 -8.98 -11.06
N ARG A 156 -9.20 -8.79 -12.32
CA ARG A 156 -10.56 -9.13 -12.78
C ARG A 156 -10.95 -10.60 -12.53
N LEU A 157 -9.98 -11.52 -12.48
CA LEU A 157 -10.22 -12.91 -12.11
C LEU A 157 -10.73 -13.05 -10.67
N GLN A 158 -10.44 -12.09 -9.80
CA GLN A 158 -10.96 -12.06 -8.43
C GLN A 158 -12.46 -11.77 -8.35
N LEU A 159 -13.10 -11.34 -9.45
CA LEU A 159 -14.56 -11.19 -9.52
C LEU A 159 -15.26 -12.48 -9.97
N SER A 160 -14.51 -13.51 -10.35
CA SER A 160 -15.05 -14.78 -10.84
C SER A 160 -15.10 -15.83 -9.72
N ASP A 161 -16.25 -16.47 -9.55
CA ASP A 161 -16.44 -17.61 -8.65
C ASP A 161 -15.68 -18.87 -9.14
N GLU A 162 -15.29 -18.93 -10.41
CA GLU A 162 -14.56 -20.06 -10.99
C GLU A 162 -13.05 -20.01 -10.73
N THR A 163 -12.53 -18.84 -10.32
CA THR A 163 -11.10 -18.68 -10.07
C THR A 163 -10.68 -19.46 -8.81
N ASP A 164 -9.64 -20.27 -8.95
CA ASP A 164 -9.12 -21.04 -7.82
C ASP A 164 -8.37 -20.15 -6.80
N PHE A 165 -8.26 -20.66 -5.58
CA PHE A 165 -7.63 -19.92 -4.47
C PHE A 165 -6.14 -19.61 -4.72
N ASP A 166 -5.38 -20.50 -5.37
CA ASP A 166 -3.96 -20.26 -5.64
C ASP A 166 -3.78 -19.12 -6.65
N THR A 167 -4.67 -19.00 -7.63
CA THR A 167 -4.71 -17.87 -8.56
C THR A 167 -5.02 -16.55 -7.84
N ILE A 168 -6.06 -16.51 -7.01
CA ILE A 168 -6.41 -15.34 -6.17
C ILE A 168 -5.22 -14.96 -5.29
N ARG A 169 -4.62 -15.94 -4.62
CA ARG A 169 -3.43 -15.76 -3.79
C ARG A 169 -2.27 -15.12 -4.55
N ASN A 170 -1.98 -15.64 -5.74
CA ASN A 170 -0.88 -15.15 -6.56
C ASN A 170 -1.10 -13.70 -7.01
N ILE A 171 -2.35 -13.32 -7.32
CA ILE A 171 -2.71 -11.94 -7.64
C ILE A 171 -2.46 -11.03 -6.43
N THR A 172 -3.01 -11.37 -5.25
CA THR A 172 -2.79 -10.60 -4.00
C THR A 172 -1.30 -10.48 -3.68
N CYS A 173 -0.54 -11.56 -3.77
CA CYS A 173 0.91 -11.54 -3.56
C CYS A 173 1.61 -10.60 -4.54
N LYS A 174 1.25 -10.63 -5.83
CA LYS A 174 1.88 -9.80 -6.87
C LYS A 174 1.52 -8.33 -6.72
N LYS A 175 0.27 -7.99 -6.37
CA LYS A 175 -0.15 -6.61 -6.07
C LYS A 175 0.68 -6.04 -4.92
N GLY A 176 0.60 -6.69 -3.76
CA GLY A 176 1.30 -6.25 -2.56
C GLY A 176 2.82 -6.22 -2.73
N GLY A 177 3.38 -7.28 -3.30
CA GLY A 177 4.83 -7.41 -3.45
C GLY A 177 5.43 -6.38 -4.42
N THR A 178 4.74 -6.09 -5.52
CA THR A 178 5.13 -5.00 -6.44
C THR A 178 4.97 -3.64 -5.74
N GLY A 179 3.87 -3.44 -5.00
CA GLY A 179 3.65 -2.26 -4.16
C GLY A 179 4.77 -2.00 -3.14
N GLY A 180 5.23 -3.05 -2.46
CA GLY A 180 6.36 -2.99 -1.52
C GLY A 180 7.66 -2.55 -2.20
N LEU A 181 7.93 -3.06 -3.42
CA LEU A 181 9.11 -2.70 -4.19
C LEU A 181 9.06 -1.26 -4.73
N PHE A 182 7.89 -0.67 -4.98
CA PHE A 182 7.79 0.72 -5.43
C PHE A 182 8.47 1.70 -4.48
N PHE A 183 8.39 1.48 -3.17
CA PHE A 183 9.04 2.38 -2.21
C PHE A 183 10.58 2.34 -2.27
N THR A 184 11.15 1.28 -2.86
CA THR A 184 12.60 1.07 -2.93
C THR A 184 13.26 1.81 -4.10
N VAL A 185 12.49 2.28 -5.09
CA VAL A 185 13.04 2.96 -6.29
C VAL A 185 13.73 4.30 -5.97
N THR A 186 13.46 4.85 -4.77
CA THR A 186 14.08 6.09 -4.28
C THR A 186 15.40 5.87 -3.55
N LEU A 187 15.78 4.60 -3.31
CA LEU A 187 17.07 4.28 -2.73
C LEU A 187 18.19 4.61 -3.72
N PRO A 188 19.28 5.23 -3.25
CA PRO A 188 20.46 5.57 -4.05
C PRO A 188 21.34 4.33 -4.33
N ARG A 189 20.77 3.12 -4.28
CA ARG A 189 21.46 1.86 -4.54
C ARG A 189 20.51 0.81 -5.08
N GLN A 190 21.08 -0.18 -5.76
CA GLN A 190 20.34 -1.37 -6.18
C GLN A 190 20.23 -2.37 -5.04
N LEU A 191 19.07 -3.02 -4.95
CA LEU A 191 18.82 -4.11 -4.01
C LEU A 191 19.38 -5.43 -4.56
N SER A 192 19.98 -6.24 -3.70
CA SER A 192 20.26 -7.65 -3.99
C SER A 192 18.98 -8.46 -4.16
N VAL A 193 19.08 -9.64 -4.77
CA VAL A 193 17.93 -10.55 -4.96
C VAL A 193 17.25 -10.89 -3.63
N ALA A 194 18.02 -11.12 -2.56
CA ALA A 194 17.48 -11.42 -1.24
C ALA A 194 16.70 -10.23 -0.66
N GLU A 195 17.21 -9.01 -0.82
CA GLU A 195 16.54 -7.78 -0.36
C GLU A 195 15.25 -7.52 -1.15
N GLN A 196 15.29 -7.67 -2.47
CA GLN A 196 14.08 -7.57 -3.31
C GLN A 196 13.03 -8.59 -2.87
N GLN A 197 13.43 -9.84 -2.66
CA GLN A 197 12.51 -10.89 -2.19
C GLN A 197 11.93 -10.57 -0.81
N ALA A 198 12.72 -10.02 0.12
CA ALA A 198 12.24 -9.63 1.43
C ALA A 198 11.18 -8.51 1.35
N PHE A 199 11.42 -7.47 0.56
CA PHE A 199 10.44 -6.40 0.35
C PHE A 199 9.19 -6.87 -0.39
N TYR A 200 9.35 -7.77 -1.37
CA TYR A 200 8.24 -8.37 -2.07
C TYR A 200 7.35 -9.16 -1.10
N LEU A 201 7.92 -10.04 -0.27
CA LEU A 201 7.15 -10.82 0.71
C LEU A 201 6.47 -9.94 1.76
N LEU A 202 7.17 -8.90 2.22
CA LEU A 202 6.61 -7.95 3.17
C LEU A 202 5.45 -7.15 2.56
N GLY A 203 5.59 -6.70 1.31
CA GLY A 203 4.51 -6.06 0.56
C GLY A 203 3.32 -7.00 0.35
N SER A 204 3.55 -8.27 0.01
CA SER A 204 2.48 -9.27 -0.11
C SER A 204 1.72 -9.45 1.21
N TRP A 205 2.43 -9.53 2.34
CA TRP A 205 1.78 -9.61 3.66
C TRP A 205 0.99 -8.35 4.01
N VAL A 206 1.52 -7.16 3.67
CA VAL A 206 0.80 -5.90 3.87
C VAL A 206 -0.48 -5.86 3.06
N GLN A 207 -0.48 -6.33 1.81
CA GLN A 207 -1.71 -6.42 1.00
C GLN A 207 -2.73 -7.36 1.64
N LEU A 208 -2.30 -8.50 2.19
CA LEU A 208 -3.23 -9.40 2.90
C LEU A 208 -3.88 -8.72 4.12
N VAL A 209 -3.15 -7.83 4.80
CA VAL A 209 -3.69 -7.02 5.91
C VAL A 209 -4.62 -5.92 5.39
N ASP A 210 -4.32 -5.32 4.24
CA ASP A 210 -5.18 -4.34 3.57
C ASP A 210 -6.51 -4.99 3.15
N ASP A 211 -6.48 -6.16 2.51
CA ASP A 211 -7.66 -6.97 2.16
C ASP A 211 -8.50 -7.33 3.43
N LEU A 212 -7.86 -7.48 4.60
CA LEU A 212 -8.59 -7.66 5.86
C LEU A 212 -9.33 -6.38 6.26
N PHE A 213 -8.67 -5.23 6.14
CA PHE A 213 -9.26 -3.94 6.46
C PHE A 213 -10.38 -3.55 5.49
N ASP A 214 -10.29 -3.99 4.25
CA ASP A 214 -11.28 -3.77 3.18
C ASP A 214 -12.31 -4.92 3.08
N LEU A 215 -12.27 -5.90 3.99
CA LEU A 215 -13.12 -7.10 3.98
C LEU A 215 -14.61 -6.80 3.70
N ARG A 216 -15.16 -5.76 4.32
CA ARG A 216 -16.58 -5.41 4.10
C ARG A 216 -16.84 -4.97 2.67
N ASP A 217 -15.99 -4.10 2.15
CA ASP A 217 -16.15 -3.52 0.82
C ASP A 217 -15.87 -4.57 -0.25
N ASP A 218 -14.86 -5.43 -0.05
CA ASP A 218 -14.60 -6.57 -0.93
C ASP A 218 -15.81 -7.51 -1.02
N VAL A 219 -16.41 -7.87 0.12
CA VAL A 219 -17.60 -8.72 0.16
C VAL A 219 -18.79 -8.08 -0.54
N LEU A 220 -19.02 -6.76 -0.35
CA LEU A 220 -20.13 -6.05 -1.00
C LEU A 220 -19.96 -5.96 -2.52
N ASN A 221 -18.72 -5.84 -2.98
CA ASN A 221 -18.39 -5.75 -4.40
C ASN A 221 -18.17 -7.13 -5.06
N GLY A 222 -18.31 -8.22 -4.30
CA GLY A 222 -18.06 -9.58 -4.82
C GLY A 222 -16.60 -9.84 -5.18
N ILE A 223 -15.67 -9.08 -4.60
CA ILE A 223 -14.23 -9.24 -4.82
C ILE A 223 -13.75 -10.40 -3.96
N ARG A 224 -13.08 -11.37 -4.58
CA ARG A 224 -12.46 -12.51 -3.90
C ARG A 224 -10.99 -12.24 -3.63
N THR A 225 -10.65 -12.14 -2.35
CA THR A 225 -9.28 -12.08 -1.84
C THR A 225 -8.99 -13.32 -0.99
N PRO A 226 -7.72 -13.60 -0.65
CA PRO A 226 -7.42 -14.68 0.29
C PRO A 226 -8.12 -14.50 1.65
N VAL A 227 -8.49 -13.27 2.01
CA VAL A 227 -9.26 -12.95 3.21
C VAL A 227 -10.73 -13.36 3.05
N THR A 228 -11.42 -12.93 1.98
CA THR A 228 -12.83 -13.26 1.77
C THR A 228 -13.08 -14.75 1.55
N ASP A 229 -12.09 -15.45 0.98
CA ASP A 229 -12.14 -16.89 0.71
C ASP A 229 -11.86 -17.75 1.97
N CYS A 230 -11.40 -17.15 3.07
CA CYS A 230 -11.25 -17.88 4.32
C CYS A 230 -12.62 -18.27 4.90
N ARG A 231 -12.72 -19.52 5.36
CA ARG A 231 -13.98 -20.07 5.91
C ARG A 231 -14.36 -19.47 7.26
N ASP A 232 -13.35 -19.15 8.06
CA ASP A 232 -13.52 -18.66 9.42
C ASP A 232 -12.30 -17.84 9.86
N ILE A 233 -12.45 -17.18 11.01
CA ILE A 233 -11.43 -16.32 11.62
C ILE A 233 -10.18 -17.11 12.01
N THR A 234 -10.31 -18.39 12.40
CA THR A 234 -9.16 -19.21 12.77
C THR A 234 -8.27 -19.47 11.56
N THR A 235 -8.88 -19.81 10.42
CA THR A 235 -8.20 -20.03 9.13
C THR A 235 -7.51 -18.75 8.68
N LEU A 236 -8.20 -17.61 8.76
CA LEU A 236 -7.64 -16.30 8.41
C LEU A 236 -6.48 -15.90 9.34
N SER A 237 -6.61 -16.14 10.65
CA SER A 237 -5.53 -15.89 11.62
C SER A 237 -4.27 -16.69 11.31
N LEU A 238 -4.42 -17.96 10.91
CA LEU A 238 -3.30 -18.81 10.52
C LEU A 238 -2.67 -18.35 9.20
N LEU A 239 -3.49 -17.91 8.24
CA LEU A 239 -3.02 -17.37 6.96
C LEU A 239 -2.18 -16.11 7.17
N LEU A 240 -2.69 -15.14 7.94
CA LEU A 240 -1.99 -13.90 8.30
C LEU A 240 -0.65 -14.19 9.00
N ALA A 241 -0.66 -15.09 9.99
CA ALA A 241 0.54 -15.45 10.73
C ALA A 241 1.62 -16.07 9.83
N ARG A 242 1.24 -16.98 8.92
CA ARG A 242 2.19 -17.63 7.99
C ARG A 242 2.83 -16.64 7.02
N TRP A 243 2.06 -15.69 6.50
CA TRP A 243 2.60 -14.68 5.59
C TRP A 243 3.51 -13.70 6.33
N GLN A 244 3.13 -13.31 7.55
CA GLN A 244 3.97 -12.47 8.40
C GLN A 244 5.30 -13.15 8.73
N GLU A 245 5.26 -14.42 9.18
CA GLU A 245 6.44 -15.22 9.51
C GLU A 245 7.38 -15.29 8.30
N LYS A 246 6.86 -15.69 7.13
CA LYS A 246 7.65 -15.76 5.89
C LYS A 246 8.29 -14.42 5.51
N ALA A 247 7.55 -13.31 5.64
CA ALA A 247 8.10 -11.98 5.35
C ALA A 247 9.17 -11.56 6.37
N PHE A 248 8.93 -11.82 7.65
CA PHE A 248 9.83 -11.41 8.73
C PHE A 248 11.11 -12.25 8.74
N ASP A 249 11.02 -13.54 8.43
CA ASP A 249 12.18 -14.42 8.28
C ASP A 249 13.03 -14.01 7.08
N ALA A 250 12.42 -13.62 5.97
CA ALA A 250 13.14 -13.11 4.81
C ALA A 250 13.94 -11.84 5.16
N VAL A 251 13.33 -10.90 5.89
CA VAL A 251 14.03 -9.71 6.41
C VAL A 251 15.11 -10.10 7.44
N GLY A 252 14.78 -11.02 8.35
CA GLY A 252 15.67 -11.51 9.40
C GLY A 252 16.94 -12.17 8.85
N SER A 253 16.83 -12.81 7.69
CA SER A 253 17.91 -13.51 6.98
C SER A 253 18.81 -12.58 6.16
N LEU A 254 18.46 -11.29 6.02
CA LEU A 254 19.31 -10.34 5.29
C LEU A 254 20.66 -10.16 5.99
N ALA A 255 21.71 -10.02 5.18
CA ALA A 255 23.08 -9.74 5.59
C ALA A 255 23.27 -8.26 6.02
N LEU A 256 22.39 -7.80 6.93
CA LEU A 256 22.36 -6.45 7.49
C LEU A 256 22.50 -6.51 9.01
N PRO A 257 22.92 -5.41 9.67
CA PRO A 257 23.00 -5.35 11.12
C PRO A 257 21.65 -5.68 11.78
N THR A 258 21.68 -6.59 12.76
CA THR A 258 20.48 -6.99 13.53
C THR A 258 19.70 -5.79 14.09
N PRO A 259 20.32 -4.74 14.64
CA PRO A 259 19.58 -3.57 15.10
C PRO A 259 18.76 -2.90 14.00
N ASN A 260 19.25 -2.83 12.77
CA ASN A 260 18.55 -2.22 11.64
C ASN A 260 17.31 -3.03 11.28
N LYS A 261 17.47 -4.35 11.12
CA LYS A 261 16.37 -5.30 10.86
C LYS A 261 15.28 -5.19 11.92
N GLN A 262 15.66 -5.15 13.20
CA GLN A 262 14.70 -5.02 14.28
C GLN A 262 14.00 -3.66 14.34
N ARG A 263 14.67 -2.55 13.98
CA ARG A 263 14.02 -1.23 13.89
C ARG A 263 13.02 -1.20 12.75
N PHE A 264 13.41 -1.70 11.58
CA PHE A 264 12.54 -1.84 10.42
C PHE A 264 11.28 -2.65 10.74
N LEU A 265 11.45 -3.86 11.29
CA LEU A 265 10.33 -4.74 11.63
C LEU A 265 9.44 -4.22 12.79
N ALA A 266 9.94 -3.34 13.66
CA ALA A 266 9.17 -2.84 14.81
C ALA A 266 7.87 -2.14 14.38
N GLY A 267 7.92 -1.39 13.28
CA GLY A 267 6.74 -0.77 12.70
C GLY A 267 5.72 -1.79 12.19
N PHE A 268 6.20 -2.81 11.49
CA PHE A 268 5.35 -3.88 10.95
C PHE A 268 4.75 -4.75 12.05
N ILE A 269 5.48 -4.99 13.15
CA ILE A 269 4.92 -5.65 14.33
C ILE A 269 3.72 -4.87 14.88
N LEU A 270 3.80 -3.54 14.94
CA LEU A 270 2.68 -2.71 15.37
C LEU A 270 1.49 -2.83 14.41
N TYR A 271 1.76 -2.78 13.10
CA TYR A 271 0.75 -2.97 12.06
C TYR A 271 0.05 -4.34 12.16
N GLY A 272 0.81 -5.42 12.36
CA GLY A 272 0.27 -6.76 12.59
C GLY A 272 -0.60 -6.88 13.85
N LYS A 273 -0.26 -6.15 14.92
CA LYS A 273 -1.11 -6.08 16.13
C LYS A 273 -2.45 -5.39 15.85
N MET A 274 -2.47 -4.36 15.00
CA MET A 274 -3.72 -3.73 14.58
C MET A 274 -4.58 -4.69 13.78
N ALA A 275 -3.98 -5.37 12.81
CA ALA A 275 -4.65 -6.38 11.99
C ALA A 275 -5.27 -7.46 12.88
N HIS A 276 -4.52 -7.96 13.87
CA HIS A 276 -5.02 -8.95 14.81
C HIS A 276 -6.18 -8.41 15.67
N ARG A 277 -6.11 -7.17 16.17
CA ARG A 277 -7.21 -6.56 16.92
C ARG A 277 -8.48 -6.43 16.06
N TYR A 278 -8.33 -5.99 14.82
CA TYR A 278 -9.44 -5.89 13.88
C TYR A 278 -10.03 -7.26 13.56
N LEU A 279 -9.19 -8.27 13.34
CA LEU A 279 -9.61 -9.66 13.15
C LEU A 279 -10.46 -10.17 14.32
N LEU A 280 -10.08 -9.87 15.57
CA LEU A 280 -10.88 -10.23 16.75
C LEU A 280 -12.23 -9.52 16.76
N GLN A 281 -12.30 -8.26 16.34
CA GLN A 281 -13.57 -7.52 16.22
C GLN A 281 -14.47 -8.12 15.14
N VAL A 282 -13.92 -8.45 13.97
CA VAL A 282 -14.64 -9.17 12.90
C VAL A 282 -15.19 -10.49 13.45
N GLY A 283 -14.37 -11.26 14.20
CA GLY A 283 -14.80 -12.52 14.80
C GLY A 283 -15.92 -12.39 15.83
N GLN A 284 -15.93 -11.31 16.63
CA GLN A 284 -17.03 -11.02 17.56
C GLN A 284 -18.33 -10.69 16.83
N GLN A 285 -18.26 -10.03 15.67
CA GLN A 285 -19.43 -9.66 14.88
C GLN A 285 -19.99 -10.86 14.10
N ILE A 286 -19.12 -11.65 13.45
CA ILE A 286 -19.55 -12.72 12.55
C ILE A 286 -19.82 -14.06 13.26
N GLY A 287 -19.24 -14.27 14.44
CA GLY A 287 -19.35 -15.52 15.18
C GLY A 287 -18.75 -16.70 14.42
N LYS A 288 -19.58 -17.69 14.07
CA LYS A 288 -19.19 -18.90 13.31
C LYS A 288 -19.57 -18.82 11.82
N GLU A 289 -20.15 -17.71 11.38
CA GLU A 289 -20.54 -17.54 9.99
C GLU A 289 -19.31 -17.37 9.08
N PRO A 290 -19.37 -17.81 7.81
CA PRO A 290 -18.31 -17.58 6.84
C PRO A 290 -18.02 -16.10 6.61
N LEU A 291 -16.75 -15.74 6.39
CA LEU A 291 -16.31 -14.33 6.20
C LEU A 291 -17.04 -13.60 5.08
N ARG A 292 -17.42 -14.31 4.00
CA ARG A 292 -18.28 -13.77 2.92
C ARG A 292 -19.66 -13.27 3.37
N ASN A 293 -20.09 -13.58 4.59
CA ASN A 293 -21.33 -13.07 5.16
C ASN A 293 -21.13 -11.79 5.99
N PHE A 294 -19.89 -11.31 6.15
CA PHE A 294 -19.57 -10.17 7.04
C PHE A 294 -20.41 -8.92 6.73
N ALA A 295 -20.59 -8.60 5.44
CA ALA A 295 -21.39 -7.44 5.01
C ALA A 295 -22.87 -7.50 5.45
N LYS A 296 -23.42 -8.69 5.72
CA LYS A 296 -24.80 -8.86 6.20
C LYS A 296 -24.93 -8.66 7.70
N VAL A 297 -23.84 -8.83 8.45
CA VAL A 297 -23.82 -8.88 9.92
C VAL A 297 -23.27 -7.58 10.52
N SER A 298 -22.46 -6.83 9.77
CA SER A 298 -21.87 -5.58 10.22
C SER A 298 -22.66 -4.35 9.73
N ILE A 299 -23.32 -3.65 10.67
CA ILE A 299 -24.04 -2.39 10.44
C ILE A 299 -23.10 -1.18 10.53
N ALA A 300 -21.92 -1.34 11.15
CA ALA A 300 -20.96 -0.26 11.30
C ALA A 300 -20.03 -0.20 10.08
N GLU A 301 -19.84 1.00 9.53
CA GLU A 301 -18.59 1.37 8.87
C GLU A 301 -17.47 1.25 9.92
N ALA A 302 -16.97 0.04 10.15
CA ALA A 302 -15.73 -0.14 10.89
C ALA A 302 -14.58 0.32 9.98
N GLU A 303 -14.60 1.59 9.54
CA GLU A 303 -13.50 2.16 8.79
C GLU A 303 -12.24 2.02 9.68
N PRO A 304 -11.20 1.34 9.19
CA PRO A 304 -9.90 1.29 9.87
C PRO A 304 -9.29 2.69 10.06
N SER A 305 -9.85 3.74 9.44
CA SER A 305 -9.46 5.13 9.65
C SER A 305 -9.56 5.55 11.13
N GLY A 306 -10.49 4.97 11.89
CA GLY A 306 -10.54 5.09 13.35
C GLY A 306 -9.44 4.28 14.06
N ALA A 307 -9.05 3.12 13.52
CA ALA A 307 -7.96 2.30 14.05
C ALA A 307 -6.60 3.01 13.93
N TRP A 308 -6.33 3.70 12.82
CA TRP A 308 -5.14 4.54 12.65
C TRP A 308 -5.10 5.73 13.61
N LYS A 309 -6.26 6.35 13.91
CA LYS A 309 -6.37 7.42 14.93
C LYS A 309 -6.09 6.87 16.34
N THR A 310 -6.64 5.70 16.66
CA THR A 310 -6.54 5.07 18.00
C THR A 310 -5.21 4.34 18.30
N LEU A 311 -4.23 4.31 17.40
CA LEU A 311 -2.86 3.90 17.77
C LEU A 311 -2.07 4.97 18.50
N PHE A 312 -2.50 6.22 18.38
CA PHE A 312 -1.77 7.38 18.87
C PHE A 312 -2.62 8.29 19.76
N ASP A 313 -3.89 7.93 19.99
CA ASP A 313 -4.77 8.43 21.06
C ASP A 313 -4.85 7.37 22.17
#